data_AF-A0A2S1M420-F1
#
_entry.id   AF-A0A2S1M420-F1
#
_cell.length_a   1.000
_cell.length_b   1.000
_cell.length_c   1.000
_cell.angle_alpha   90.00
_cell.angle_beta   90.00
_cell.angle_gamma   90.00
#
_symmetry.space_group_name_H-M   'P 1'
#
loop_
_entity.id
_entity.type
_entity.pdbx_description
1 polymer ?
#
loop_
_entity_poly.entity_id
_entity_poly.type
_entity_poly.pdbx_seq_one_letter_code
_entity_poly.pdbx_strand_id
1 'polypeptide(L)'
;CTHYLFIVVVAVNSTLLTINAGDYIFYTDWAWTSFVVFSISQTLMLCVGATYYLTFTGVPGTATYYALIMTVYTWIAKGAWFALGYPYDFIVTPIWLPSAMLLDLAYWATKKNKHSLILFGGVLVGMSLPLFNMVNLITVADPLETAFK
;
A
#
# COMPACT_ATOMS: atom_id res chain seq x y z
N CYS A 1 -10.79 -24.44 10.48
CA CYS A 1 -11.96 -23.69 9.94
C CYS A 1 -11.98 -22.22 10.36
N THR A 2 -11.92 -21.88 11.65
CA THR A 2 -11.96 -20.49 12.16
C THR A 2 -10.84 -19.58 11.63
N HIS A 3 -9.64 -20.12 11.40
CA HIS A 3 -8.50 -19.35 10.86
C HIS A 3 -8.68 -18.91 9.39
N TYR A 4 -9.29 -19.74 8.54
CA TYR A 4 -9.56 -19.38 7.15
C TYR A 4 -10.64 -18.29 7.05
N LEU A 5 -11.67 -18.39 7.90
CA LEU A 5 -12.74 -17.38 7.95
C LEU A 5 -12.19 -16.00 8.38
N PHE A 6 -11.25 -15.95 9.32
CA PHE A 6 -10.65 -14.69 9.76
C PHE A 6 -9.73 -14.05 8.70
N ILE A 7 -8.93 -14.86 8.00
CA ILE A 7 -8.12 -14.40 6.85
C ILE A 7 -9.01 -13.81 5.77
N VAL A 8 -10.12 -14.48 5.44
CA VAL A 8 -11.10 -13.97 4.49
C VAL A 8 -11.69 -12.65 4.99
N VAL A 9 -12.07 -12.54 6.26
CA VAL A 9 -12.62 -11.28 6.80
C VAL A 9 -11.60 -10.13 6.76
N VAL A 10 -10.33 -10.36 7.08
CA VAL A 10 -9.28 -9.32 7.04
C VAL A 10 -8.88 -8.96 5.61
N ALA A 11 -8.74 -9.95 4.72
CA ALA A 11 -8.48 -9.72 3.30
C ALA A 11 -9.65 -8.96 2.66
N VAL A 12 -10.90 -9.35 2.97
CA VAL A 12 -12.12 -8.68 2.51
C VAL A 12 -12.20 -7.25 3.06
N ASN A 13 -11.87 -7.02 4.33
CA ASN A 13 -11.83 -5.66 4.91
C ASN A 13 -10.71 -4.79 4.31
N SER A 14 -9.55 -5.39 4.02
CA SER A 14 -8.44 -4.70 3.35
C SER A 14 -8.85 -4.32 1.92
N THR A 15 -9.47 -5.25 1.17
CA THR A 15 -10.03 -4.96 -0.15
C THR A 15 -11.20 -3.98 -0.10
N LEU A 16 -12.02 -3.96 0.95
CA LEU A 16 -13.10 -2.96 1.13
C LEU A 16 -12.52 -1.55 1.36
N LEU A 17 -11.42 -1.45 2.10
CA LEU A 17 -10.64 -0.22 2.24
C LEU A 17 -9.98 0.19 0.92
N THR A 18 -9.45 -0.78 0.16
CA THR A 18 -8.92 -0.55 -1.20
C THR A 18 -10.02 -0.21 -2.20
N ILE A 19 -11.27 -0.63 -2.02
CA ILE A 19 -12.41 -0.25 -2.89
C ILE A 19 -12.88 1.17 -2.53
N ASN A 20 -12.97 1.52 -1.24
CA ASN A 20 -13.25 2.89 -0.81
C ASN A 20 -12.15 3.91 -1.18
N ALA A 21 -10.96 3.42 -1.51
CA ALA A 21 -9.84 4.24 -1.96
C ALA A 21 -9.33 3.87 -3.36
N GLY A 22 -10.04 2.99 -4.06
CA GLY A 22 -9.60 2.43 -5.34
C GLY A 22 -9.58 3.52 -6.39
N ASP A 23 -10.55 4.42 -6.30
CA ASP A 23 -10.62 5.60 -7.14
C ASP A 23 -9.38 6.51 -6.97
N TYR A 24 -8.79 6.60 -5.78
CA TYR A 24 -7.52 7.33 -5.58
C TYR A 24 -6.31 6.63 -6.20
N ILE A 25 -6.45 5.37 -6.65
CA ILE A 25 -5.45 4.66 -7.47
C ILE A 25 -5.77 4.83 -8.96
N PHE A 26 -7.05 4.97 -9.36
CA PHE A 26 -7.49 5.11 -10.76
C PHE A 26 -7.51 6.54 -11.30
N TYR A 27 -7.37 7.56 -10.45
CA TYR A 27 -7.38 8.96 -10.83
C TYR A 27 -6.18 9.67 -10.19
N THR A 28 -5.16 9.96 -11.01
CA THR A 28 -3.93 10.65 -10.57
C THR A 28 -4.20 12.02 -9.95
N ASP A 29 -5.20 12.73 -10.45
CA ASP A 29 -5.71 13.99 -9.93
C ASP A 29 -6.37 13.85 -8.55
N TRP A 30 -7.06 12.74 -8.30
CA TRP A 30 -7.67 12.48 -7.00
C TRP A 30 -6.63 12.05 -5.96
N ALA A 31 -5.57 11.37 -6.40
CA ALA A 31 -4.42 11.05 -5.54
C ALA A 31 -3.73 12.31 -5.00
N TRP A 32 -3.69 13.40 -5.77
CA TRP A 32 -3.13 14.69 -5.34
C TRP A 32 -4.12 15.51 -4.50
N THR A 33 -5.34 15.73 -5.00
CA THR A 33 -6.34 16.56 -4.30
C THR A 33 -6.78 15.96 -2.96
N SER A 34 -6.69 14.63 -2.82
CA SER A 34 -7.02 13.89 -1.59
C SER A 34 -5.83 13.09 -1.06
N PHE A 35 -4.63 13.65 -1.14
CA PHE A 35 -3.38 12.95 -0.79
C PHE A 35 -3.35 12.34 0.61
N VAL A 36 -3.98 12.98 1.60
CA VAL A 36 -4.08 12.46 2.97
C VAL A 36 -4.94 11.19 3.02
N VAL A 37 -6.09 11.18 2.35
CA VAL A 37 -7.01 10.04 2.30
C VAL A 37 -6.36 8.87 1.56
N PHE A 38 -5.73 9.15 0.42
CA PHE A 38 -4.91 8.19 -0.32
C PHE A 38 -3.82 7.58 0.56
N SER A 39 -3.03 8.42 1.25
CA SER A 39 -1.93 7.99 2.11
C SER A 39 -2.38 7.11 3.28
N ILE A 40 -3.47 7.48 3.95
CA ILE A 40 -4.06 6.68 5.04
C ILE A 40 -4.54 5.34 4.51
N SER A 41 -5.20 5.31 3.36
CA SER A 41 -5.69 4.06 2.77
C SER A 41 -4.55 3.12 2.40
N GLN A 42 -3.53 3.61 1.66
CA GLN A 42 -2.39 2.79 1.26
C GLN A 42 -1.59 2.28 2.47
N THR A 43 -1.45 3.12 3.50
CA THR A 43 -0.81 2.75 4.76
C THR A 43 -1.59 1.69 5.51
N LEU A 44 -2.92 1.84 5.65
CA LEU A 44 -3.76 0.87 6.35
C LEU A 44 -3.79 -0.47 5.63
N MET A 45 -3.92 -0.46 4.30
CA MET A 45 -3.88 -1.67 3.48
C MET A 45 -2.56 -2.44 3.70
N LEU A 46 -1.43 -1.74 3.64
CA LEU A 46 -0.13 -2.37 3.84
C LEU A 46 0.08 -2.81 5.28
N CYS A 47 -0.15 -1.93 6.26
CA CYS A 47 0.08 -2.24 7.68
C CYS A 47 -0.80 -3.40 8.16
N VAL A 48 -2.10 -3.39 7.88
CA VAL A 48 -3.02 -4.43 8.37
C VAL A 48 -2.73 -5.74 7.66
N GLY A 49 -2.66 -5.74 6.33
CA GLY A 49 -2.40 -6.94 5.53
C GLY A 49 -1.03 -7.54 5.85
N ALA A 50 0.04 -6.76 5.72
CA ALA A 50 1.41 -7.25 5.89
C ALA A 50 1.70 -7.68 7.34
N THR A 51 1.25 -6.94 8.35
CA THR A 51 1.43 -7.34 9.77
C THR A 51 0.73 -8.67 10.04
N TYR A 52 -0.45 -8.88 9.47
CA TYR A 52 -1.17 -10.13 9.63
C TYR A 52 -0.39 -11.31 9.03
N TYR A 53 -0.01 -11.23 7.75
CA TYR A 53 0.77 -12.28 7.09
C TYR A 53 2.13 -12.53 7.77
N LEU A 54 2.80 -11.47 8.21
CA LEU A 54 4.10 -11.55 8.88
C LEU A 54 4.00 -12.22 10.26
N THR A 55 2.98 -11.89 11.05
CA THR A 55 2.76 -12.50 12.36
C THR A 55 2.26 -13.94 12.28
N PHE A 56 1.59 -14.31 11.18
CA PHE A 56 1.18 -15.68 10.92
C PHE A 56 2.36 -16.57 10.50
N THR A 57 3.19 -16.10 9.56
CA THR A 57 4.34 -16.86 9.06
C THR A 57 5.53 -16.83 10.00
N GLY A 58 5.73 -15.74 10.75
CA GLY A 58 6.85 -15.57 11.66
C GLY A 58 8.22 -15.42 10.97
N VAL A 59 8.23 -15.24 9.65
CA VAL A 59 9.45 -15.13 8.83
C VAL A 59 9.62 -13.69 8.35
N PRO A 60 10.70 -13.00 8.73
CA PRO A 60 11.03 -11.70 8.15
C PRO A 60 11.22 -11.82 6.64
N GLY A 61 10.52 -11.00 5.86
CA GLY A 61 10.44 -11.07 4.40
C GLY A 61 9.01 -11.29 3.89
N THR A 62 8.07 -11.62 4.77
CA THR A 62 6.67 -11.80 4.37
C THR A 62 5.98 -10.46 4.08
N ALA A 63 6.33 -9.38 4.77
CA ALA A 63 5.73 -8.08 4.49
C ALA A 63 6.13 -7.55 3.11
N THR A 64 7.42 -7.67 2.78
CA THR A 64 7.97 -7.33 1.47
C THR A 64 7.39 -8.21 0.36
N TYR A 65 7.19 -9.51 0.61
CA TYR A 65 6.52 -10.39 -0.34
C TYR A 65 5.08 -9.96 -0.61
N TYR A 66 4.32 -9.57 0.42
CA TYR A 66 2.97 -9.03 0.25
C TYR A 66 2.97 -7.75 -0.60
N ALA A 67 3.89 -6.82 -0.31
CA ALA A 67 4.05 -5.60 -1.10
C ALA A 67 4.44 -5.88 -2.56
N LEU A 68 5.32 -6.86 -2.82
CA LEU A 68 5.70 -7.27 -4.16
C LEU A 68 4.49 -7.76 -4.97
N ILE A 69 3.65 -8.59 -4.36
CA ILE A 69 2.42 -9.09 -4.99
C ILE A 69 1.52 -7.90 -5.38
N MET A 70 1.27 -6.97 -4.46
CA MET A 70 0.45 -5.80 -4.75
C MET A 70 1.03 -4.95 -5.87
N THR A 71 2.35 -4.70 -5.88
CA THR A 71 3.04 -4.00 -6.96
C THR A 71 2.84 -4.71 -8.30
N VAL A 72 3.07 -6.02 -8.38
CA VAL A 72 2.91 -6.77 -9.64
C VAL A 72 1.46 -6.70 -10.14
N TYR A 73 0.47 -6.88 -9.27
CA TYR A 73 -0.94 -6.79 -9.67
C TYR A 73 -1.33 -5.40 -10.18
N THR A 74 -0.87 -4.33 -9.55
CA THR A 74 -1.20 -2.97 -10.03
C THR A 74 -0.51 -2.60 -11.32
N TRP A 75 0.72 -3.07 -11.55
CA TRP A 75 1.40 -2.91 -12.84
C TRP A 75 0.70 -3.69 -13.96
N ILE A 76 0.28 -4.93 -13.71
CA ILE A 76 -0.50 -5.72 -14.68
C ILE A 76 -1.82 -5.01 -14.99
N ALA A 77 -2.53 -4.51 -13.97
CA ALA A 77 -3.75 -3.75 -14.18
C ALA A 77 -3.48 -2.50 -15.03
N LYS A 78 -2.47 -1.70 -14.68
CA LYS A 78 -2.07 -0.51 -15.46
C LYS A 78 -1.79 -0.85 -16.92
N GLY A 79 -1.07 -1.94 -17.18
CA GLY A 79 -0.83 -2.43 -18.55
C GLY A 79 -2.11 -2.82 -19.29
N ALA A 80 -3.06 -3.49 -18.62
CA ALA A 80 -4.34 -3.86 -19.21
C ALA A 80 -5.20 -2.63 -19.57
N TRP A 81 -5.29 -1.65 -18.68
CA TRP A 81 -6.02 -0.40 -18.95
C TRP A 81 -5.37 0.43 -20.05
N PHE A 82 -4.05 0.48 -20.10
CA PHE A 82 -3.32 1.10 -21.19
C PHE A 82 -3.59 0.42 -22.54
N ALA A 83 -3.64 -0.91 -22.58
CA ALA A 83 -4.01 -1.67 -23.78
C ALA A 83 -5.45 -1.43 -24.23
N LEU A 84 -6.35 -1.02 -23.32
CA LEU A 84 -7.73 -0.62 -23.62
C LEU A 84 -7.86 0.84 -24.10
N GLY A 85 -6.75 1.57 -24.23
CA GLY A 85 -6.74 2.94 -24.75
C GLY A 85 -6.86 4.04 -23.69
N TYR A 86 -6.79 3.69 -22.39
CA TYR A 86 -6.73 4.69 -21.32
C TYR A 86 -5.33 5.32 -21.23
N PRO A 87 -5.23 6.60 -20.83
CA PRO A 87 -3.93 7.28 -20.71
C PRO A 87 -3.04 6.57 -19.67
N TYR A 88 -1.72 6.65 -19.85
CA TYR A 88 -0.76 6.02 -18.93
C TYR A 88 -0.89 6.55 -17.50
N ASP A 89 -1.30 7.80 -17.34
CA ASP A 89 -1.50 8.46 -16.04
C ASP A 89 -2.90 8.23 -15.46
N PHE A 90 -3.67 7.30 -16.04
CA PHE A 90 -4.92 6.86 -15.46
C PHE A 90 -4.63 6.18 -14.10
N ILE A 91 -3.80 5.14 -14.07
CA ILE A 91 -3.50 4.42 -12.83
C ILE A 91 -2.20 4.88 -12.16
N VAL A 92 -2.33 5.33 -10.91
CA VAL A 92 -1.24 5.52 -9.97
C VAL A 92 -0.69 4.15 -9.57
N THR A 93 0.64 4.01 -9.50
CA THR A 93 1.29 2.79 -9.00
C THR A 93 1.98 3.09 -7.67
N PRO A 94 1.32 2.90 -6.51
CA PRO A 94 1.91 3.25 -5.23
C PRO A 94 3.20 2.44 -4.94
N ILE A 95 4.11 3.05 -4.17
CA ILE A 95 5.41 2.48 -3.83
C ILE A 95 5.34 1.88 -2.42
N TRP A 96 5.06 0.57 -2.37
CA TRP A 96 4.89 -0.17 -1.12
C TRP A 96 6.17 -0.84 -0.59
N LEU A 97 7.10 -1.19 -1.49
CA LEU A 97 8.24 -2.05 -1.19
C LEU A 97 9.16 -1.52 -0.08
N PRO A 98 9.65 -0.26 -0.11
CA PRO A 98 10.55 0.24 0.92
C PRO A 98 9.91 0.29 2.31
N SER A 99 8.63 0.67 2.40
CA SER A 99 7.89 0.67 3.66
C SER A 99 7.66 -0.74 4.20
N ALA A 100 7.37 -1.71 3.33
CA ALA A 100 7.27 -3.11 3.73
C ALA A 100 8.59 -3.69 4.25
N MET A 101 9.73 -3.28 3.66
CA MET A 101 11.06 -3.64 4.17
C MET A 101 11.27 -3.12 5.59
N LEU A 102 10.83 -1.88 5.88
CA LEU A 102 10.89 -1.33 7.24
C LEU A 102 10.05 -2.13 8.24
N LEU A 103 8.88 -2.61 7.81
CA LEU A 103 8.01 -3.44 8.64
C LEU A 103 8.66 -4.81 8.95
N ASP A 104 9.27 -5.44 7.94
CA ASP A 104 10.05 -6.68 8.11
C ASP A 104 11.27 -6.48 9.03
N LEU A 105 12.00 -5.38 8.86
CA LEU A 105 13.15 -5.03 9.69
C LEU A 105 12.75 -4.75 11.14
N ALA A 106 11.65 -4.02 11.37
CA ALA A 106 11.14 -3.77 12.71
C ALA A 106 10.73 -5.08 13.41
N TYR A 107 10.08 -6.00 12.69
CA TYR A 107 9.73 -7.32 13.23
C TYR A 107 10.97 -8.13 13.60
N TRP A 108 11.97 -8.15 12.72
CA TRP A 108 13.21 -8.86 12.96
C TRP A 108 14.01 -8.26 14.13
N ALA A 109 14.21 -6.94 14.13
CA ALA A 109 14.98 -6.22 15.15
C ALA A 109 14.35 -6.35 16.56
N THR A 110 13.03 -6.47 16.64
CA THR A 110 12.29 -6.63 17.91
C THR A 110 12.12 -8.09 18.33
N LYS A 111 12.93 -9.00 17.77
CA LYS A 111 12.87 -10.45 18.04
C LYS A 111 11.47 -11.03 17.83
N LYS A 112 10.79 -10.60 16.76
CA LYS A 112 9.47 -11.09 16.36
C LYS A 112 8.34 -10.75 17.34
N ASN A 113 8.47 -9.68 18.11
CA ASN A 113 7.42 -9.24 19.03
C ASN A 113 6.26 -8.55 18.27
N LYS A 114 5.04 -9.08 18.45
CA LYS A 114 3.83 -8.59 17.77
C LYS A 114 3.43 -7.17 18.18
N HIS A 115 3.60 -6.81 19.45
CA HIS A 115 3.24 -5.48 19.95
C HIS A 115 4.23 -4.43 19.47
N SER A 116 5.52 -4.77 19.51
CA SER A 116 6.58 -3.90 18.98
C SER A 116 6.46 -3.72 17.47
N LEU A 117 6.02 -4.75 16.72
CA LEU A 117 5.74 -4.62 15.30
C LEU A 117 4.63 -3.61 15.01
N ILE A 118 3.51 -3.69 15.73
CA ILE A 118 2.38 -2.76 15.52
C ILE A 118 2.80 -1.33 15.84
N LEU A 119 3.55 -1.13 16.94
CA LEU A 119 3.99 0.19 17.35
C LEU A 119 5.11 0.74 16.44
N PHE A 120 6.26 0.07 16.37
CA PHE A 120 7.41 0.57 15.62
C PHE A 120 7.25 0.37 14.11
N GLY A 121 6.85 -0.82 13.68
CA GLY A 121 6.63 -1.10 12.25
C GLY A 121 5.48 -0.29 11.67
N GLY A 122 4.36 -0.19 12.40
CA GLY A 122 3.21 0.63 11.99
C GLY A 122 3.57 2.11 11.84
N VAL A 123 4.32 2.69 12.80
CA VAL A 123 4.79 4.08 12.70
C VAL A 123 5.77 4.27 11.55
N LEU A 124 6.73 3.36 11.36
CA LEU A 124 7.70 3.44 10.26
C LEU A 124 7.01 3.40 8.90
N VAL A 125 6.01 2.53 8.70
CA VAL A 125 5.22 2.52 7.46
C VAL A 125 4.39 3.79 7.32
N GLY A 126 3.69 4.22 8.38
CA GLY A 126 2.84 5.40 8.33
C GLY A 126 3.58 6.71 8.04
N MET A 127 4.86 6.79 8.38
CA MET A 127 5.70 7.95 8.04
C MET A 127 6.37 7.81 6.66
N SER A 128 6.81 6.61 6.30
CA SER A 128 7.60 6.40 5.07
C SER A 128 6.76 6.28 3.81
N LEU A 129 5.61 5.62 3.89
CA LEU A 129 4.79 5.29 2.72
C LEU A 129 4.19 6.53 2.04
N PRO A 130 3.71 7.56 2.78
CA PRO A 130 3.30 8.82 2.16
C PRO A 130 4.45 9.51 1.44
N LEU A 131 5.67 9.51 2.01
CA LEU A 131 6.83 10.14 1.38
C LEU A 131 7.19 9.46 0.05
N PHE A 132 7.24 8.13 0.01
CA PHE A 132 7.55 7.41 -1.23
C PHE A 132 6.47 7.60 -2.30
N ASN A 133 5.20 7.61 -1.90
CA ASN A 133 4.11 7.86 -2.82
C ASN A 133 4.10 9.29 -3.35
N MET A 134 4.44 10.28 -2.52
CA MET A 134 4.56 11.67 -2.95
C MET A 134 5.67 11.82 -4.00
N VAL A 135 6.85 11.26 -3.74
CA VAL A 135 7.96 11.28 -4.70
C VAL A 135 7.56 10.65 -6.02
N ASN A 136 6.81 9.54 -6.00
CA ASN A 136 6.31 8.91 -7.21
C ASN A 136 5.33 9.81 -7.97
N LEU A 137 4.35 10.40 -7.28
CA LEU A 137 3.31 11.20 -7.91
C LEU A 137 3.87 12.45 -8.60
N ILE A 138 4.92 13.07 -8.05
CA ILE A 138 5.61 14.21 -8.68
C ILE A 138 6.23 13.84 -10.03
N THR A 139 6.61 12.57 -10.23
CA THR A 139 7.15 12.10 -11.53
C THR A 139 6.08 11.84 -12.58
N VAL A 140 4.80 11.80 -12.19
CA VAL A 140 3.67 11.45 -13.05
C VAL A 140 2.89 12.69 -13.45
N ALA A 141 2.56 13.55 -12.48
CA ALA A 141 1.78 14.76 -12.72
C ALA A 141 2.35 15.93 -11.90
N ASP A 142 2.39 17.13 -12.50
CA ASP A 142 2.81 18.33 -11.79
C ASP A 142 1.77 18.65 -10.69
N PRO A 143 2.17 18.65 -9.40
CA PRO A 143 1.27 18.97 -8.31
C PRO A 143 0.69 20.39 -8.41
N LEU A 144 1.41 21.34 -9.00
CA LEU A 144 0.94 22.72 -9.14
C LEU A 144 -0.13 22.84 -10.22
N GLU A 145 0.06 22.16 -11.36
CA GLU A 145 -0.94 22.13 -12.42
C GLU A 145 -2.23 21.42 -11.95
N THR A 146 -2.10 20.39 -11.11
CA THR A 146 -3.25 19.67 -10.55
C THR A 146 -3.98 20.46 -9.46
N ALA A 147 -3.26 21.25 -8.66
CA ALA A 147 -3.85 22.04 -7.57
C ALA A 147 -4.58 23.30 -8.03
N PHE A 148 -4.21 23.87 -9.17
CA PHE A 148 -4.77 25.12 -9.70
C PHE A 148 -5.63 24.94 -10.97
N LYS A 149 -5.98 23.70 -11.29
CA LYS A 149 -6.95 23.35 -12.34
C LYS A 149 -8.38 23.56 -11.85
#